data_AF-A0A316WXI0-F1
#
_entry.id   AF-A0A316WXI0-F1
#
_cell.length_a   1.000
_cell.length_b   1.000
_cell.length_c   1.000
_cell.angle_alpha   90.00
_cell.angle_beta   90.00
_cell.angle_gamma   90.00
#
_symmetry.space_group_name_H-M   'P 1'
#
loop_
_entity.id
_entity.type
_entity.pdbx_description
1 polymer ?
#
loop_
_entity_poly.entity_id
_entity_poly.type
_entity_poly.pdbx_seq_one_letter_code
_entity_poly.pdbx_strand_id
1 'polypeptide(L)'
;MKLPNHWHSFIKIFQKKFDSEIVYGLVHIFQDEETINERFTTYEFETYLPDYIPVADDSGGQVAVIYKNDKDTKVYLTSYGTLQEKELRILDRDLLHWMQQKFPFDKEDNKTPEITVEQQAVFERENEQLLQKVNQFPSLQNFLKETYSIENLSLPENYPVMENILSFQEGYAFSSVVTEKLIGEKVGDFKDSWLVIASNYFADPFFIDFNDAKENFPVYFAFHGAGKWTPIQVADSISEFQEILNKIFENRFDKNYLDSFVKELTISGNEFWEEVYQNVSELPDRTEEEQSQKNYESDWREAAVYITDIGPNKMKIVSLLKVAYKLSGGEALQMSKQNRILYHKGPYKWIQGSVQELESLGATVETVML
;
A
#
# COMPACT_ATOMS: atom_id res chain seq x y z
N MET A 1 3.32 -5.74 25.64
CA MET A 1 4.26 -6.88 25.49
C MET A 1 5.68 -6.40 25.79
N LYS A 2 6.57 -7.21 26.40
CA LYS A 2 7.95 -6.74 26.65
C LYS A 2 8.76 -6.66 25.35
N LEU A 3 9.18 -5.45 24.97
CA LEU A 3 10.03 -5.20 23.80
C LEU A 3 11.53 -5.41 24.13
N PRO A 4 12.34 -5.87 23.15
CA PRO A 4 13.76 -6.11 23.36
C PRO A 4 14.57 -4.79 23.39
N ASN A 5 15.76 -4.82 24.01
CA ASN A 5 16.60 -3.63 24.20
C ASN A 5 17.08 -3.02 22.88
N HIS A 6 17.29 -3.83 21.84
CA HIS A 6 17.69 -3.33 20.53
C HIS A 6 16.57 -2.54 19.83
N TRP A 7 15.29 -2.88 20.08
CA TRP A 7 14.16 -2.05 19.63
C TRP A 7 14.15 -0.69 20.36
N HIS A 8 14.27 -0.70 21.69
CA HIS A 8 14.34 0.55 22.48
C HIS A 8 15.50 1.46 22.06
N SER A 9 16.64 0.87 21.70
CA SER A 9 17.81 1.62 21.21
C SER A 9 17.54 2.21 19.82
N PHE A 10 16.91 1.44 18.93
CA PHE A 10 16.50 1.88 17.61
C PHE A 10 15.50 3.05 17.67
N ILE A 11 14.39 2.88 18.40
CA ILE A 11 13.29 3.85 18.36
C ILE A 11 13.71 5.22 18.91
N LYS A 12 14.57 5.24 19.93
CA LYS A 12 15.15 6.48 20.48
C LYS A 12 16.00 7.24 19.46
N ILE A 13 16.65 6.55 18.53
CA ILE A 13 17.42 7.18 17.46
C ILE A 13 16.50 7.59 16.32
N PHE A 14 15.52 6.75 15.98
CA PHE A 14 14.51 7.02 14.96
C PHE A 14 13.73 8.31 15.25
N GLN A 15 13.15 8.44 16.46
CA GLN A 15 12.38 9.60 16.92
C GLN A 15 13.19 10.91 16.98
N LYS A 16 14.53 10.83 16.97
CA LYS A 16 15.39 12.03 16.88
C LYS A 16 15.65 12.47 15.44
N LYS A 17 15.46 11.56 14.49
CA LYS A 17 15.83 11.73 13.08
C LYS A 17 14.61 11.97 12.18
N PHE A 18 13.46 11.44 12.57
CA PHE A 18 12.23 11.51 11.78
C PHE A 18 11.11 12.08 12.65
N ASP A 19 10.34 13.00 12.06
CA ASP A 19 9.18 13.66 12.69
C ASP A 19 7.86 12.95 12.32
N SER A 20 7.92 11.86 11.55
CA SER A 20 6.78 11.08 11.04
C SER A 20 7.07 9.59 11.19
N GLU A 21 6.02 8.80 11.39
CA GLU A 21 6.03 7.34 11.39
C GLU A 21 6.15 6.74 9.99
N ILE A 22 5.61 7.44 8.99
CA ILE A 22 5.79 7.10 7.58
C ILE A 22 7.07 7.77 7.09
N VAL A 23 8.04 6.94 6.71
CA VAL A 23 9.34 7.37 6.21
C VAL A 23 9.53 6.93 4.78
N TYR A 24 10.16 7.82 4.00
CA TYR A 24 10.40 7.61 2.57
C TYR A 24 9.14 7.32 1.73
N GLY A 25 7.96 7.69 2.25
CA GLY A 25 6.68 7.63 1.55
C GLY A 25 6.10 6.22 1.38
N LEU A 26 6.71 5.19 1.99
CA LEU A 26 6.33 3.79 1.79
C LEU A 26 6.40 2.95 3.06
N VAL A 27 7.27 3.29 4.02
CA VAL A 27 7.51 2.43 5.19
C VAL A 27 6.90 3.06 6.43
N HIS A 28 6.02 2.32 7.09
CA HIS A 28 5.45 2.71 8.37
C HIS A 28 6.24 2.05 9.50
N ILE A 29 6.89 2.85 10.35
CA ILE A 29 7.62 2.37 11.53
C ILE A 29 6.73 2.45 12.76
N PHE A 30 6.54 1.33 13.47
CA PHE A 30 5.75 1.32 14.71
C PHE A 30 6.56 1.88 15.87
N GLN A 31 6.13 3.04 16.38
CA GLN A 31 6.96 3.86 17.26
C GLN A 31 6.78 3.60 18.76
N ASP A 32 5.72 2.91 19.14
CA ASP A 32 5.36 2.70 20.53
C ASP A 32 4.83 1.28 20.77
N GLU A 33 4.72 0.94 22.05
CA GLU A 33 4.25 -0.39 22.44
C GLU A 33 2.78 -0.60 22.09
N GLU A 34 1.97 0.46 22.04
CA GLU A 34 0.53 0.39 21.78
C GLU A 34 0.27 -0.03 20.33
N THR A 35 0.88 0.67 19.37
CA THR A 35 0.84 0.37 17.94
C THR A 35 1.34 -1.05 17.64
N ILE A 36 2.45 -1.45 18.29
CA ILE A 36 2.96 -2.81 18.13
C ILE A 36 1.97 -3.84 18.70
N ASN A 37 1.38 -3.58 19.87
CA ASN A 37 0.42 -4.49 20.48
C ASN A 37 -0.86 -4.62 19.65
N GLU A 38 -1.31 -3.52 19.04
CA GLU A 38 -2.45 -3.51 18.11
C GLU A 38 -2.17 -4.47 16.95
N ARG A 39 -1.09 -4.25 16.19
CA ARG A 39 -0.70 -5.13 15.07
C ARG A 39 -0.47 -6.57 15.54
N PHE A 40 0.19 -6.76 16.68
CA PHE A 40 0.45 -8.09 17.24
C PHE A 40 -0.86 -8.84 17.55
N THR A 41 -1.89 -8.13 18.03
CA THR A 41 -3.19 -8.70 18.38
C THR A 41 -4.05 -8.92 17.14
N THR A 42 -4.18 -7.90 16.28
CA THR A 42 -4.98 -7.91 15.05
C THR A 42 -4.60 -9.09 14.15
N TYR A 43 -3.30 -9.33 13.97
CA TYR A 43 -2.81 -10.41 13.11
C TYR A 43 -2.49 -11.71 13.86
N GLU A 44 -2.96 -11.85 15.10
CA GLU A 44 -2.82 -13.05 15.93
C GLU A 44 -1.37 -13.60 16.02
N PHE A 45 -0.38 -12.72 16.18
CA PHE A 45 1.03 -13.14 16.25
C PHE A 45 1.30 -14.13 17.38
N GLU A 46 0.56 -14.08 18.49
CA GLU A 46 0.66 -15.06 19.59
C GLU A 46 0.38 -16.50 19.12
N THR A 47 -0.44 -16.67 18.10
CA THR A 47 -0.77 -18.00 17.55
C THR A 47 0.24 -18.42 16.48
N TYR A 48 0.56 -17.52 15.55
CA TYR A 48 1.27 -17.87 14.31
C TYR A 48 2.77 -17.62 14.35
N LEU A 49 3.21 -16.59 15.07
CA LEU A 49 4.61 -16.18 15.14
C LEU A 49 4.97 -15.69 16.56
N PRO A 50 4.74 -16.50 17.61
CA PRO A 50 4.73 -16.05 19.02
C PRO A 50 6.07 -15.53 19.53
N ASP A 51 7.16 -15.89 18.88
CA ASP A 51 8.51 -15.46 19.28
C ASP A 51 8.96 -14.17 18.59
N TYR A 52 8.14 -13.61 17.70
CA TYR A 52 8.46 -12.44 16.89
C TYR A 52 7.51 -11.29 17.17
N ILE A 53 7.96 -10.07 16.87
CA ILE A 53 7.19 -8.84 17.07
C ILE A 53 7.22 -8.00 15.80
N PRO A 54 6.08 -7.47 15.35
CA PRO A 54 6.03 -6.57 14.22
C PRO A 54 6.63 -5.21 14.61
N VAL A 55 7.42 -4.63 13.72
CA VAL A 55 8.12 -3.35 13.97
C VAL A 55 7.94 -2.32 12.88
N ALA A 56 7.50 -2.75 11.69
CA ALA A 56 7.17 -1.89 10.57
C ALA A 56 6.38 -2.67 9.50
N ASP A 57 5.66 -1.97 8.63
CA ASP A 57 5.04 -2.51 7.42
C ASP A 57 5.28 -1.60 6.21
N ASP A 58 4.94 -2.11 5.02
CA ASP A 58 4.97 -1.37 3.76
C ASP A 58 3.57 -0.89 3.31
N SER A 59 2.55 -1.05 4.17
CA SER A 59 1.13 -0.82 3.85
C SER A 59 0.59 -1.61 2.64
N GLY A 60 1.38 -2.55 2.11
CA GLY A 60 1.10 -3.43 0.97
C GLY A 60 0.98 -4.90 1.36
N GLY A 61 0.85 -5.19 2.66
CA GLY A 61 0.67 -6.54 3.20
C GLY A 61 1.95 -7.24 3.64
N GLN A 62 3.12 -6.59 3.53
CA GLN A 62 4.36 -7.09 4.09
C GLN A 62 4.65 -6.47 5.45
N VAL A 63 5.26 -7.26 6.33
CA VAL A 63 5.61 -6.86 7.70
C VAL A 63 7.05 -7.22 8.02
N ALA A 64 7.77 -6.22 8.54
CA ALA A 64 9.07 -6.41 9.14
C ALA A 64 8.90 -6.83 10.61
N VAL A 65 9.54 -7.93 10.99
CA VAL A 65 9.46 -8.51 12.34
C VAL A 65 10.86 -8.70 12.92
N ILE A 66 10.96 -8.63 14.26
CA ILE A 66 12.19 -8.97 15.00
C ILE A 66 11.87 -10.03 16.06
N TYR A 67 12.89 -10.73 16.55
CA TYR A 67 12.71 -11.71 17.62
C TYR A 67 12.45 -11.00 18.97
N LYS A 68 11.63 -11.58 19.85
CA LYS A 68 11.26 -11.02 21.18
C LYS A 68 12.42 -10.88 22.16
N ASN A 69 13.59 -11.47 21.86
CA ASN A 69 14.74 -11.53 22.75
C ASN A 69 15.95 -10.78 22.19
N ASP A 70 16.89 -10.43 23.06
CA ASP A 70 18.10 -9.68 22.69
C ASP A 70 19.21 -10.52 22.04
N LYS A 71 19.00 -11.82 21.82
CA LYS A 71 20.03 -12.70 21.24
C LYS A 71 20.06 -12.63 19.72
N ASP A 72 18.90 -12.40 19.10
CA ASP A 72 18.79 -12.24 17.66
C ASP A 72 18.32 -10.83 17.32
N THR A 73 19.24 -10.01 16.82
CA THR A 73 18.94 -8.62 16.47
C THR A 73 18.42 -8.48 15.04
N LYS A 74 18.36 -9.56 14.25
CA LYS A 74 18.01 -9.50 12.83
C LYS A 74 16.60 -8.97 12.62
N VAL A 75 16.42 -8.34 11.48
CA VAL A 75 15.13 -7.92 10.95
C VAL A 75 14.72 -8.94 9.89
N TYR A 76 13.50 -9.43 9.99
CA TYR A 76 12.93 -10.41 9.07
C TYR A 76 11.74 -9.79 8.32
N LEU A 77 11.51 -10.22 7.09
CA LEU A 77 10.33 -9.93 6.28
C LEU A 77 9.41 -11.13 6.25
N THR A 78 8.12 -10.88 6.32
CA THR A 78 7.07 -11.84 5.99
C THR A 78 5.83 -11.10 5.48
N SER A 79 4.81 -11.84 5.06
CA SER A 79 3.49 -11.28 4.74
C SER A 79 2.54 -11.54 5.89
N TYR A 80 1.61 -10.60 6.14
CA TYR A 80 0.51 -10.81 7.08
C TYR A 80 -0.35 -12.04 6.72
N GLY A 81 -0.40 -12.43 5.43
CA GLY A 81 -1.09 -13.64 4.96
C GLY A 81 -0.33 -14.95 5.22
N THR A 82 0.97 -14.91 5.52
CA THR A 82 1.83 -16.11 5.65
C THR A 82 2.74 -16.06 6.88
N LEU A 83 2.19 -15.70 8.05
CA LEU A 83 2.93 -15.63 9.32
C LEU A 83 3.45 -17.01 9.77
N GLN A 84 4.57 -17.47 9.20
CA GLN A 84 5.20 -18.76 9.53
C GLN A 84 6.73 -18.59 9.56
N GLU A 85 7.38 -19.18 10.57
CA GLU A 85 8.84 -19.03 10.77
C GLU A 85 9.67 -19.46 9.54
N LYS A 86 9.22 -20.51 8.83
CA LYS A 86 9.90 -21.03 7.63
C LYS A 86 9.88 -20.05 6.44
N GLU A 87 8.94 -19.11 6.42
CA GLU A 87 8.77 -18.11 5.36
C GLU A 87 9.51 -16.80 5.66
N LEU A 88 10.13 -16.69 6.85
CA LEU A 88 10.86 -15.49 7.24
C LEU A 88 12.11 -15.30 6.38
N ARG A 89 12.18 -14.16 5.70
CA ARG A 89 13.36 -13.73 4.95
C ARG A 89 14.17 -12.74 5.77
N ILE A 90 15.49 -12.86 5.81
CA ILE A 90 16.33 -11.89 6.54
C ILE A 90 16.39 -10.58 5.74
N LEU A 91 15.74 -9.53 6.23
CA LEU A 91 15.88 -8.17 5.72
C LEU A 91 17.23 -7.59 6.10
N ASP A 92 17.60 -7.66 7.37
CA ASP A 92 18.82 -7.02 7.84
C ASP A 92 19.40 -7.68 9.09
N ARG A 93 20.65 -7.36 9.38
CA ARG A 93 21.35 -7.82 10.58
C ARG A 93 20.84 -7.15 11.86
N ASP A 94 20.32 -5.92 11.75
CA ASP A 94 19.76 -5.16 12.86
C ASP A 94 18.95 -3.94 12.40
N LEU A 95 18.06 -3.44 13.27
CA LEU A 95 17.19 -2.28 13.01
C LEU A 95 17.95 -0.98 12.69
N LEU A 96 19.12 -0.76 13.31
CA LEU A 96 19.89 0.47 13.08
C LEU A 96 20.57 0.45 11.72
N HIS A 97 21.09 -0.71 11.30
CA HIS A 97 21.61 -0.90 9.96
C HIS A 97 20.49 -0.82 8.92
N TRP A 98 19.32 -1.41 9.19
CA TRP A 98 18.16 -1.32 8.31
C TRP A 98 17.72 0.14 8.09
N MET A 99 17.67 0.94 9.16
CA MET A 99 17.42 2.38 9.09
C MET A 99 18.49 3.14 8.31
N GLN A 100 19.77 2.77 8.41
CA GLN A 100 20.84 3.39 7.62
C GLN A 100 20.66 3.13 6.13
N GLN A 101 20.12 1.97 5.76
CA GLN A 101 19.79 1.59 4.39
C GLN A 101 18.47 2.19 3.90
N LYS A 102 17.79 3.02 4.70
CA LYS A 102 16.47 3.61 4.42
C LYS A 102 15.33 2.60 4.35
N PHE A 103 15.36 1.58 5.23
CA PHE A 103 14.28 0.61 5.41
C PHE A 103 13.87 -0.14 4.13
N PRO A 104 14.80 -0.74 3.37
CA PRO A 104 14.43 -1.53 2.20
C PRO A 104 13.61 -2.75 2.65
N PHE A 105 12.37 -2.86 2.16
CA PHE A 105 11.61 -4.11 2.16
C PHE A 105 12.10 -5.03 1.04
N ASP A 106 12.58 -4.44 -0.05
CA ASP A 106 13.24 -5.13 -1.17
C ASP A 106 14.77 -5.03 -1.02
N LYS A 107 15.41 -6.01 -0.40
CA LYS A 107 16.86 -6.15 -0.54
C LYS A 107 17.19 -7.01 -1.76
N GLU A 108 17.72 -6.37 -2.80
CA GLU A 108 18.34 -7.05 -3.96
C GLU A 108 19.56 -7.93 -3.58
N ASP A 109 20.08 -7.84 -2.35
CA ASP A 109 21.43 -8.35 -1.99
C ASP A 109 21.49 -9.59 -1.06
N ASN A 110 20.37 -10.27 -0.81
CA ASN A 110 20.40 -11.61 -0.23
C ASN A 110 19.59 -12.50 -1.14
N LYS A 111 20.23 -13.09 -2.17
CA LYS A 111 19.65 -14.08 -3.10
C LYS A 111 18.20 -14.38 -2.74
N THR A 112 17.29 -13.49 -3.16
CA THR A 112 15.94 -13.92 -3.51
C THR A 112 16.24 -15.15 -4.36
N PRO A 113 15.70 -16.35 -4.07
CA PRO A 113 15.82 -17.43 -5.03
C PRO A 113 15.43 -16.78 -6.35
N GLU A 114 16.38 -16.62 -7.27
CA GLU A 114 16.09 -15.99 -8.56
C GLU A 114 14.88 -16.76 -9.03
N ILE A 115 13.74 -16.07 -9.14
CA ILE A 115 12.50 -16.67 -9.62
C ILE A 115 12.96 -17.36 -10.90
N THR A 116 12.94 -18.69 -10.89
CA THR A 116 13.58 -19.42 -11.97
C THR A 116 12.91 -18.99 -13.27
N VAL A 117 13.60 -19.06 -14.40
CA VAL A 117 12.97 -18.76 -15.71
C VAL A 117 11.65 -19.53 -15.86
N GLU A 118 11.58 -20.73 -15.26
CA GLU A 118 10.37 -21.55 -15.18
C GLU A 118 9.28 -20.94 -14.27
N GLN A 119 9.62 -20.47 -13.06
CA GLN A 119 8.67 -19.80 -12.16
C GLN A 119 8.15 -18.48 -12.74
N GLN A 120 9.01 -17.71 -13.42
CA GLN A 120 8.63 -16.47 -14.09
C GLN A 120 7.67 -16.75 -15.25
N ALA A 121 7.96 -17.76 -16.07
CA ALA A 121 7.08 -18.19 -17.15
C ALA A 121 5.74 -18.78 -16.65
N VAL A 122 5.72 -19.37 -15.45
CA VAL A 122 4.48 -19.77 -14.78
C VAL A 122 3.69 -18.53 -14.36
N PHE A 123 4.32 -17.56 -13.68
CA PHE A 123 3.68 -16.33 -13.25
C PHE A 123 3.04 -15.58 -14.42
N GLU A 124 3.80 -15.35 -15.51
CA GLU A 124 3.32 -14.62 -16.70
C GLU A 124 2.09 -15.30 -17.32
N ARG A 125 2.13 -16.63 -17.47
CA ARG A 125 1.02 -17.41 -18.01
C ARG A 125 -0.23 -17.38 -17.13
N GLU A 126 -0.07 -17.52 -15.82
CA GLU A 126 -1.18 -17.47 -14.87
C GLU A 126 -1.79 -16.06 -14.82
N ASN A 127 -0.95 -15.02 -14.89
CA ASN A 127 -1.39 -13.63 -14.97
C ASN A 127 -2.16 -13.35 -16.26
N GLU A 128 -1.66 -13.83 -17.41
CA GLU A 128 -2.37 -13.73 -18.69
C GLU A 128 -3.74 -14.41 -18.65
N GLN A 129 -3.84 -15.60 -18.05
CA GLN A 129 -5.11 -16.31 -17.91
C GLN A 129 -6.09 -15.56 -17.01
N LEU A 130 -5.62 -15.05 -15.88
CA LEU A 130 -6.45 -14.26 -14.97
C LEU A 130 -6.93 -12.97 -15.63
N LEU A 131 -6.04 -12.26 -16.33
CA LEU A 131 -6.36 -11.06 -17.09
C LEU A 131 -7.39 -11.35 -18.20
N GLN A 132 -7.24 -12.45 -18.93
CA GLN A 132 -8.23 -12.88 -19.92
C GLN A 132 -9.60 -13.13 -19.30
N LYS A 133 -9.65 -13.71 -18.10
CA LYS A 133 -10.90 -13.95 -17.36
C LYS A 133 -11.55 -12.64 -16.92
N VAL A 134 -10.79 -11.72 -16.32
CA VAL A 134 -11.27 -10.38 -15.95
C VAL A 134 -11.79 -9.61 -17.17
N ASN A 135 -11.10 -9.71 -18.30
CA ASN A 135 -11.49 -9.02 -19.53
C ASN A 135 -12.81 -9.52 -20.14
N GLN A 136 -13.37 -10.64 -19.68
CA GLN A 136 -14.71 -11.09 -20.08
C GLN A 136 -15.83 -10.25 -19.45
N PHE A 137 -15.53 -9.46 -18.42
CA PHE A 137 -16.52 -8.75 -17.62
C PHE A 137 -16.26 -7.23 -17.63
N PRO A 138 -17.05 -6.45 -18.39
CA PRO A 138 -16.90 -5.01 -18.46
C PRO A 138 -17.04 -4.29 -17.11
N SER A 139 -17.90 -4.78 -16.20
CA SER A 139 -18.08 -4.20 -14.87
C SER A 139 -16.81 -4.28 -14.02
N LEU A 140 -16.10 -5.42 -14.03
CA LEU A 140 -14.81 -5.59 -13.35
C LEU A 140 -13.74 -4.65 -13.95
N GLN A 141 -13.67 -4.55 -15.28
CA GLN A 141 -12.73 -3.64 -15.92
C GLN A 141 -12.98 -2.17 -15.58
N ASN A 142 -14.25 -1.77 -15.47
CA ASN A 142 -14.60 -0.39 -15.14
C ASN A 142 -14.23 -0.07 -13.70
N PHE A 143 -14.55 -0.97 -12.77
CA PHE A 143 -14.17 -0.82 -11.36
C PHE A 143 -12.64 -0.66 -11.20
N LEU A 144 -11.86 -1.54 -11.83
CA LEU A 144 -10.39 -1.50 -11.71
C LEU A 144 -9.73 -0.32 -12.42
N LYS A 145 -10.46 0.46 -13.22
CA LYS A 145 -9.97 1.72 -13.82
C LYS A 145 -10.27 2.94 -12.95
N GLU A 146 -11.32 2.89 -12.15
CA GLU A 146 -11.79 3.98 -11.31
C GLU A 146 -11.48 3.68 -9.85
N THR A 147 -10.24 3.92 -9.46
CA THR A 147 -9.75 3.64 -8.11
C THR A 147 -9.75 4.93 -7.27
N TYR A 148 -10.18 4.78 -6.01
CA TYR A 148 -10.20 5.88 -5.04
C TYR A 148 -9.47 5.39 -3.81
N SER A 149 -8.38 6.06 -3.43
CA SER A 149 -7.79 5.85 -2.11
C SER A 149 -8.57 6.69 -1.11
N ILE A 150 -9.23 6.03 -0.16
CA ILE A 150 -9.97 6.66 0.93
C ILE A 150 -9.27 6.26 2.24
N GLU A 151 -8.28 7.06 2.63
CA GLU A 151 -7.45 6.79 3.80
C GLU A 151 -8.26 6.81 5.11
N ASN A 152 -7.86 5.96 6.06
CA ASN A 152 -8.27 6.00 7.48
C ASN A 152 -9.74 5.67 7.78
N LEU A 153 -10.40 4.88 6.94
CA LEU A 153 -11.79 4.45 7.16
C LEU A 153 -12.00 2.93 7.07
N SER A 154 -10.93 2.14 7.07
CA SER A 154 -10.95 0.69 6.76
C SER A 154 -11.47 0.36 5.35
N LEU A 155 -11.61 1.37 4.49
CA LEU A 155 -12.04 1.27 3.09
C LEU A 155 -10.89 0.83 2.17
N PRO A 156 -11.18 0.47 0.91
CA PRO A 156 -10.15 0.23 -0.10
C PRO A 156 -9.14 1.38 -0.22
N GLU A 157 -7.86 1.05 -0.09
CA GLU A 157 -6.73 1.98 -0.27
C GLU A 157 -5.79 1.51 -1.39
N ASN A 158 -5.65 0.19 -1.54
CA ASN A 158 -4.78 -0.44 -2.52
C ASN A 158 -5.61 -1.18 -3.57
N TYR A 159 -5.18 -1.11 -4.83
CA TYR A 159 -5.87 -1.73 -5.97
C TYR A 159 -4.86 -2.43 -6.88
N PRO A 160 -5.26 -3.52 -7.57
CA PRO A 160 -4.37 -4.21 -8.49
C PRO A 160 -4.08 -3.36 -9.72
N VAL A 161 -2.86 -3.47 -10.23
CA VAL A 161 -2.50 -2.98 -11.57
C VAL A 161 -3.01 -3.99 -12.58
N MET A 162 -3.81 -3.54 -13.56
CA MET A 162 -4.46 -4.43 -14.53
C MET A 162 -3.50 -5.36 -15.26
N GLU A 163 -2.34 -4.87 -15.69
CA GLU A 163 -1.33 -5.67 -16.40
C GLU A 163 -0.66 -6.73 -15.52
N ASN A 164 -0.74 -6.58 -14.19
CA ASN A 164 -0.10 -7.45 -13.21
C ASN A 164 -1.08 -7.82 -12.08
N ILE A 165 -2.31 -8.16 -12.43
CA ILE A 165 -3.36 -8.45 -11.44
C ILE A 165 -3.02 -9.65 -10.54
N LEU A 166 -2.24 -10.61 -11.05
CA LEU A 166 -1.85 -11.79 -10.29
C LEU A 166 -0.98 -11.44 -9.09
N SER A 167 -0.09 -10.44 -9.17
CA SER A 167 0.75 -10.08 -8.03
C SER A 167 -0.07 -9.61 -6.83
N PHE A 168 -1.23 -8.99 -7.08
CA PHE A 168 -2.13 -8.53 -6.03
C PHE A 168 -2.86 -9.67 -5.29
N GLN A 169 -2.74 -10.91 -5.78
CA GLN A 169 -3.32 -12.09 -5.14
C GLN A 169 -2.30 -12.81 -4.23
N GLU A 170 -1.05 -12.35 -4.20
CA GLU A 170 -0.01 -12.84 -3.29
C GLU A 170 -0.44 -12.62 -1.84
N GLY A 171 -0.21 -13.60 -0.97
CA GLY A 171 -0.66 -13.58 0.43
C GLY A 171 -2.09 -14.08 0.63
N TYR A 172 -2.92 -14.10 -0.42
CA TYR A 172 -4.30 -14.62 -0.37
C TYR A 172 -4.44 -15.97 -1.08
N ALA A 173 -4.10 -16.01 -2.36
CA ALA A 173 -4.30 -17.17 -3.22
C ALA A 173 -3.03 -18.03 -3.36
N PHE A 174 -1.85 -17.44 -3.17
CA PHE A 174 -0.56 -18.11 -3.21
C PHE A 174 0.47 -17.36 -2.33
N SER A 175 1.55 -18.04 -1.93
CA SER A 175 2.66 -17.44 -1.15
C SER A 175 3.57 -16.59 -2.06
N SER A 176 4.83 -16.36 -1.68
CA SER A 176 5.81 -15.71 -2.55
C SER A 176 6.15 -16.45 -3.86
N VAL A 177 5.59 -17.66 -4.07
CA VAL A 177 5.75 -18.45 -5.29
C VAL A 177 4.37 -18.92 -5.78
N VAL A 178 4.01 -18.64 -7.03
CA VAL A 178 2.67 -18.96 -7.61
C VAL A 178 2.28 -20.44 -7.51
N THR A 179 3.26 -21.35 -7.51
CA THR A 179 3.03 -22.78 -7.37
C THR A 179 2.67 -23.20 -5.93
N GLU A 180 2.98 -22.37 -4.95
CA GLU A 180 2.65 -22.58 -3.54
C GLU A 180 1.28 -21.95 -3.24
N LYS A 181 0.23 -22.66 -3.67
CA LYS A 181 -1.15 -22.22 -3.52
C LYS A 181 -1.58 -22.18 -2.04
N LEU A 182 -2.26 -21.09 -1.66
CA LEU A 182 -2.92 -20.89 -0.37
C LEU A 182 -4.43 -21.15 -0.46
N ILE A 183 -4.94 -21.40 -1.68
CA ILE A 183 -6.33 -21.74 -1.93
C ILE A 183 -6.70 -23.16 -1.48
N GLY A 184 -7.97 -23.36 -1.13
CA GLY A 184 -8.50 -24.67 -0.74
C GLY A 184 -10.03 -24.72 -0.71
N GLU A 185 -10.55 -25.87 -0.29
CA GLU A 185 -12.00 -26.14 -0.23
C GLU A 185 -12.55 -26.20 1.19
N LYS A 186 -11.69 -26.08 2.22
CA LYS A 186 -12.14 -26.14 3.61
C LYS A 186 -12.79 -24.81 3.98
N VAL A 187 -13.64 -24.86 5.00
CA VAL A 187 -14.22 -23.65 5.60
C VAL A 187 -13.10 -22.76 6.11
N GLY A 188 -13.04 -21.53 5.60
CA GLY A 188 -11.99 -20.55 5.88
C GLY A 188 -10.86 -20.55 4.86
N ASP A 189 -10.74 -21.51 3.95
CA ASP A 189 -9.73 -21.43 2.89
C ASP A 189 -10.11 -20.32 1.88
N PHE A 190 -9.12 -19.65 1.30
CA PHE A 190 -9.35 -18.77 0.15
C PHE A 190 -9.76 -19.65 -1.03
N LYS A 191 -10.74 -19.23 -1.83
CA LYS A 191 -11.23 -20.07 -2.93
C LYS A 191 -10.54 -19.72 -4.24
N ASP A 192 -10.35 -20.72 -5.10
CA ASP A 192 -9.80 -20.55 -6.46
C ASP A 192 -10.66 -19.61 -7.34
N SER A 193 -11.95 -19.55 -7.08
CA SER A 193 -12.86 -18.67 -7.80
C SER A 193 -12.86 -17.23 -7.27
N TRP A 194 -12.18 -16.93 -6.18
CA TRP A 194 -12.12 -15.60 -5.61
C TRP A 194 -11.04 -14.75 -6.27
N LEU A 195 -11.36 -13.47 -6.46
CA LEU A 195 -10.45 -12.46 -6.97
C LEU A 195 -10.46 -11.28 -6.01
N VAL A 196 -9.30 -10.98 -5.41
CA VAL A 196 -9.08 -9.75 -4.67
C VAL A 196 -9.02 -8.59 -5.66
N ILE A 197 -9.93 -7.62 -5.47
CA ILE A 197 -10.10 -6.44 -6.33
C ILE A 197 -9.63 -5.15 -5.66
N ALA A 198 -9.45 -5.15 -4.34
CA ALA A 198 -8.81 -4.09 -3.58
C ALA A 198 -8.40 -4.61 -2.19
N SER A 199 -7.60 -3.85 -1.46
CA SER A 199 -7.38 -4.08 -0.03
C SER A 199 -7.37 -2.76 0.75
N ASN A 200 -7.74 -2.82 2.03
CA ASN A 200 -7.52 -1.68 2.92
C ASN A 200 -6.05 -1.59 3.36
N TYR A 201 -5.76 -0.61 4.21
CA TYR A 201 -4.46 -0.39 4.83
C TYR A 201 -3.95 -1.60 5.66
N PHE A 202 -4.85 -2.34 6.30
CA PHE A 202 -4.53 -3.58 7.03
C PHE A 202 -4.35 -4.80 6.11
N ALA A 203 -4.30 -4.56 4.80
CA ALA A 203 -4.36 -5.55 3.75
C ALA A 203 -5.70 -6.29 3.63
N ASP A 204 -6.72 -6.06 4.48
CA ASP A 204 -7.99 -6.81 4.40
C ASP A 204 -8.59 -6.79 2.99
N PRO A 205 -8.81 -7.98 2.38
CA PRO A 205 -9.19 -8.05 0.99
C PRO A 205 -10.66 -7.70 0.79
N PHE A 206 -10.90 -6.89 -0.24
CA PHE A 206 -12.17 -6.80 -0.92
C PHE A 206 -12.09 -7.68 -2.16
N PHE A 207 -13.01 -8.63 -2.29
CA PHE A 207 -12.96 -9.64 -3.33
C PHE A 207 -14.34 -9.98 -3.88
N ILE A 208 -14.34 -10.59 -5.06
CA ILE A 208 -15.53 -11.11 -5.75
C ILE A 208 -15.34 -12.60 -6.02
N ASP A 209 -16.44 -13.34 -6.16
CA ASP A 209 -16.41 -14.74 -6.62
C ASP A 209 -16.80 -14.80 -8.10
N PHE A 210 -15.94 -15.37 -8.94
CA PHE A 210 -16.24 -15.57 -10.36
C PHE A 210 -17.48 -16.44 -10.62
N ASN A 211 -17.88 -17.28 -9.65
CA ASN A 211 -19.09 -18.08 -9.74
C ASN A 211 -20.37 -17.23 -9.60
N ASP A 212 -20.27 -16.05 -8.99
CA ASP A 212 -21.39 -15.12 -8.73
C ASP A 212 -21.57 -14.11 -9.87
N ALA A 213 -21.00 -14.37 -11.05
CA ALA A 213 -21.11 -13.49 -12.22
C ALA A 213 -22.56 -13.20 -12.64
N LYS A 214 -23.51 -14.11 -12.35
CA LYS A 214 -24.95 -13.92 -12.60
C LYS A 214 -25.62 -12.96 -11.62
N GLU A 215 -24.99 -12.72 -10.49
CA GLU A 215 -25.44 -11.84 -9.42
C GLU A 215 -24.72 -10.49 -9.48
N ASN A 216 -24.15 -10.13 -10.65
CA ASN A 216 -23.41 -8.90 -10.88
C ASN A 216 -22.19 -8.69 -9.97
N PHE A 217 -21.56 -9.79 -9.55
CA PHE A 217 -20.40 -9.79 -8.65
C PHE A 217 -20.66 -9.04 -7.34
N PRO A 218 -21.41 -9.64 -6.40
CA PRO A 218 -21.44 -9.14 -5.03
C PRO A 218 -20.00 -8.97 -4.51
N VAL A 219 -19.77 -7.90 -3.76
CA VAL A 219 -18.45 -7.61 -3.20
C VAL A 219 -18.43 -8.11 -1.77
N TYR A 220 -17.39 -8.88 -1.46
CA TYR A 220 -17.14 -9.41 -0.15
C TYR A 220 -15.90 -8.75 0.44
N PHE A 221 -15.92 -8.60 1.75
CA PHE A 221 -14.79 -8.22 2.58
C PHE A 221 -14.48 -9.39 3.52
N ALA A 222 -13.22 -9.54 3.93
CA ALA A 222 -12.88 -10.40 5.05
C ALA A 222 -11.79 -9.73 5.87
N PHE A 223 -11.96 -9.69 7.20
CA PHE A 223 -10.88 -9.29 8.09
C PHE A 223 -9.69 -10.24 7.90
N HIS A 224 -8.48 -9.68 7.84
CA HIS A 224 -7.28 -10.46 7.99
C HIS A 224 -7.31 -11.18 9.32
N GLY A 225 -7.36 -12.50 9.23
CA GLY A 225 -7.25 -13.36 10.39
C GLY A 225 -6.64 -14.68 9.98
N ALA A 226 -5.45 -14.98 10.52
CA ALA A 226 -5.18 -16.31 11.04
C ALA A 226 -5.30 -17.51 10.07
N GLY A 227 -5.14 -17.29 8.76
CA GLY A 227 -5.31 -18.35 7.75
C GLY A 227 -6.76 -18.82 7.57
N LYS A 228 -7.75 -17.99 7.94
CA LYS A 228 -9.18 -18.22 7.64
C LYS A 228 -9.84 -16.96 7.09
N TRP A 229 -10.47 -17.09 5.95
CA TRP A 229 -11.25 -16.05 5.29
C TRP A 229 -12.73 -16.26 5.53
N THR A 230 -13.36 -15.34 6.28
CA THR A 230 -14.81 -15.33 6.53
C THR A 230 -15.44 -14.20 5.73
N PRO A 231 -16.11 -14.47 4.60
CA PRO A 231 -16.67 -13.42 3.76
C PRO A 231 -17.85 -12.70 4.43
N ILE A 232 -17.79 -11.37 4.40
CA ILE A 232 -18.87 -10.45 4.75
C ILE A 232 -19.26 -9.76 3.45
N GLN A 233 -20.49 -9.96 2.95
CA GLN A 233 -20.95 -9.26 1.75
C GLN A 233 -21.16 -7.77 2.08
N VAL A 234 -20.39 -6.89 1.45
CA VAL A 234 -20.42 -5.43 1.71
C VAL A 234 -21.22 -4.65 0.67
N ALA A 235 -21.50 -5.26 -0.49
CA ALA A 235 -22.39 -4.71 -1.52
C ALA A 235 -23.00 -5.84 -2.36
N ASP A 236 -24.20 -5.63 -2.91
CA ASP A 236 -24.91 -6.63 -3.73
C ASP A 236 -24.32 -6.72 -5.15
N SER A 237 -23.52 -5.74 -5.56
CA SER A 237 -22.80 -5.78 -6.82
C SER A 237 -21.56 -4.90 -6.79
N ILE A 238 -20.62 -5.15 -7.70
CA ILE A 238 -19.42 -4.32 -7.86
C ILE A 238 -19.75 -2.89 -8.27
N SER A 239 -20.83 -2.67 -9.03
CA SER A 239 -21.28 -1.34 -9.41
C SER A 239 -21.86 -0.57 -8.22
N GLU A 240 -22.64 -1.23 -7.36
CA GLU A 240 -23.13 -0.63 -6.12
C GLU A 240 -21.96 -0.28 -5.19
N PHE A 241 -20.98 -1.19 -5.05
CA PHE A 241 -19.80 -0.92 -4.26
C PHE A 241 -19.05 0.33 -4.75
N GLN A 242 -18.85 0.45 -6.07
CA GLN A 242 -18.25 1.64 -6.68
C GLN A 242 -19.05 2.92 -6.39
N GLU A 243 -20.38 2.86 -6.48
CA GLU A 243 -21.24 4.00 -6.14
C GLU A 243 -21.12 4.42 -4.67
N ILE A 244 -21.01 3.45 -3.75
CA ILE A 244 -20.78 3.71 -2.33
C ILE A 244 -19.43 4.41 -2.14
N LEU A 245 -18.35 3.86 -2.71
CA LEU A 245 -17.01 4.48 -2.64
C LEU A 245 -17.00 5.90 -3.22
N ASN A 246 -17.68 6.11 -4.35
CA ASN A 246 -17.79 7.44 -4.97
C ASN A 246 -18.47 8.45 -4.04
N LYS A 247 -19.61 8.08 -3.44
CA LYS A 247 -20.32 8.97 -2.50
C LYS A 247 -19.48 9.30 -1.28
N ILE A 248 -18.78 8.31 -0.72
CA ILE A 248 -17.87 8.54 0.40
C ILE A 248 -16.74 9.48 -0.03
N PHE A 249 -16.08 9.19 -1.16
CA PHE A 249 -14.98 10.00 -1.66
C PHE A 249 -15.40 11.45 -1.94
N GLU A 250 -16.51 11.67 -2.64
CA GLU A 250 -17.03 13.02 -2.95
C GLU A 250 -17.36 13.84 -1.70
N ASN A 251 -17.78 13.17 -0.63
CA ASN A 251 -18.23 13.80 0.61
C ASN A 251 -17.26 13.57 1.78
N ARG A 252 -16.02 13.12 1.52
CA ARG A 252 -15.03 12.74 2.55
C ARG A 252 -14.66 13.85 3.54
N PHE A 253 -14.99 15.10 3.23
CA PHE A 253 -14.76 16.27 4.08
C PHE A 253 -16.01 16.72 4.85
N ASP A 254 -17.18 16.14 4.56
CA ASP A 254 -18.44 16.44 5.23
C ASP A 254 -18.76 15.30 6.20
N LYS A 255 -18.25 15.43 7.44
CA LYS A 255 -18.46 14.42 8.50
C LYS A 255 -19.94 14.14 8.74
N ASN A 256 -20.81 15.15 8.67
CA ASN A 256 -22.25 14.97 8.90
C ASN A 256 -22.90 14.14 7.78
N TYR A 257 -22.49 14.39 6.54
CA TYR A 257 -22.90 13.56 5.42
C TYR A 257 -22.40 12.13 5.58
N LEU A 258 -21.11 11.93 5.87
CA LEU A 258 -20.53 10.60 6.05
C LEU A 258 -21.20 9.84 7.19
N ASP A 259 -21.41 10.47 8.35
CA ASP A 259 -22.09 9.86 9.50
C ASP A 259 -23.49 9.39 9.09
N SER A 260 -24.27 10.27 8.45
CA SER A 260 -25.63 9.93 8.02
C SER A 260 -25.65 8.81 6.98
N PHE A 261 -24.77 8.89 5.97
CA PHE A 261 -24.72 7.96 4.86
C PHE A 261 -24.23 6.57 5.28
N VAL A 262 -23.10 6.49 6.01
CA VAL A 262 -22.54 5.20 6.44
C VAL A 262 -23.45 4.53 7.48
N LYS A 263 -24.14 5.31 8.32
CA LYS A 263 -25.14 4.79 9.25
C LYS A 263 -26.31 4.09 8.55
N GLU A 264 -26.67 4.50 7.33
CA GLU A 264 -27.69 3.78 6.56
C GLU A 264 -27.18 2.41 6.09
N LEU A 265 -25.88 2.27 5.81
CA LEU A 265 -25.25 1.01 5.41
C LEU A 265 -25.19 0.00 6.57
N THR A 266 -25.17 0.46 7.82
CA THR A 266 -25.15 -0.42 9.01
C THR A 266 -26.52 -1.03 9.36
N ILE A 267 -27.62 -0.58 8.74
CA ILE A 267 -28.99 -1.04 9.08
C ILE A 267 -29.14 -2.57 8.91
N SER A 268 -28.35 -3.18 8.05
CA SER A 268 -28.32 -4.62 7.81
C SER A 268 -27.60 -5.42 8.90
N GLY A 269 -26.97 -4.78 9.89
CA GLY A 269 -26.11 -5.42 10.89
C GLY A 269 -24.80 -5.92 10.29
N ASN A 270 -24.31 -5.24 9.26
CA ASN A 270 -23.07 -5.59 8.57
C ASN A 270 -21.87 -5.11 9.37
N GLU A 271 -21.09 -6.07 9.90
CA GLU A 271 -19.93 -5.82 10.76
C GLU A 271 -18.89 -4.90 10.13
N PHE A 272 -18.61 -5.04 8.83
CA PHE A 272 -17.68 -4.15 8.13
C PHE A 272 -18.19 -2.70 8.12
N TRP A 273 -19.46 -2.48 7.74
CA TRP A 273 -20.02 -1.13 7.72
C TRP A 273 -20.14 -0.53 9.12
N GLU A 274 -20.34 -1.35 10.15
CA GLU A 274 -20.29 -0.91 11.55
C GLU A 274 -18.91 -0.38 11.93
N GLU A 275 -17.82 -1.04 11.51
CA GLU A 275 -16.45 -0.55 11.72
C GLU A 275 -16.19 0.77 10.97
N VAL A 276 -16.56 0.84 9.69
CA VAL A 276 -16.45 2.09 8.91
C VAL A 276 -17.22 3.22 9.60
N TYR A 277 -18.40 2.94 10.16
CA TYR A 277 -19.19 3.92 10.90
C TYR A 277 -18.51 4.40 12.18
N GLN A 278 -17.84 3.52 12.93
CA GLN A 278 -17.05 3.92 14.10
C GLN A 278 -15.92 4.86 13.68
N ASN A 279 -15.16 4.50 12.65
CA ASN A 279 -14.08 5.34 12.13
C ASN A 279 -14.57 6.74 11.73
N VAL A 280 -15.73 6.82 11.03
CA VAL A 280 -16.37 8.09 10.68
C VAL A 280 -16.79 8.90 11.92
N SER A 281 -17.35 8.24 12.92
CA SER A 281 -17.83 8.89 14.16
C SER A 281 -16.67 9.50 14.96
N GLU A 282 -15.52 8.85 14.93
CA GLU A 282 -14.29 9.26 15.62
C GLU A 282 -13.48 10.33 14.86
N LEU A 283 -13.80 10.60 13.59
CA LEU A 283 -13.15 11.67 12.85
C LEU A 283 -13.27 13.00 13.60
N PRO A 284 -12.18 13.78 13.74
CA PRO A 284 -12.24 15.08 14.40
C PRO A 284 -13.16 16.03 13.62
N ASP A 285 -13.87 16.90 14.34
CA ASP A 285 -14.64 17.95 13.70
C ASP A 285 -13.70 18.90 12.96
N ARG A 286 -13.79 18.91 11.63
CA ARG A 286 -12.98 19.78 10.78
C ARG A 286 -13.51 21.21 10.84
N THR A 287 -12.62 22.18 10.96
CA THR A 287 -12.91 23.62 10.90
C THR A 287 -13.48 24.02 9.52
N GLU A 288 -14.19 25.14 9.44
CA GLU A 288 -14.70 25.66 8.16
C GLU A 288 -13.58 25.87 7.12
N GLU A 289 -12.36 26.19 7.56
CA GLU A 289 -11.17 26.29 6.72
C GLU A 289 -10.74 24.92 6.15
N GLU A 290 -10.70 23.87 6.97
CA GLU A 290 -10.41 22.49 6.54
C GLU A 290 -11.52 21.88 5.67
N GLN A 291 -12.78 22.25 5.90
CA GLN A 291 -13.90 21.88 5.02
C GLN A 291 -13.83 22.61 3.66
N SER A 292 -13.31 23.83 3.64
CA SER A 292 -13.07 24.61 2.41
C SER A 292 -11.84 24.16 1.62
N GLN A 293 -10.98 23.30 2.19
CA GLN A 293 -9.87 22.63 1.48
C GLN A 293 -10.34 21.57 0.46
N LYS A 294 -11.65 21.50 0.17
CA LYS A 294 -12.27 20.82 -0.99
C LYS A 294 -11.48 20.96 -2.32
N ASN A 295 -10.65 22.00 -2.45
CA ASN A 295 -9.89 22.34 -3.64
C ASN A 295 -8.37 22.06 -3.60
N TYR A 296 -7.80 21.52 -2.52
CA TYR A 296 -6.34 21.28 -2.42
C TYR A 296 -5.92 19.81 -2.32
N GLU A 297 -6.85 18.87 -2.20
CA GLU A 297 -6.55 17.42 -2.23
C GLU A 297 -6.90 16.75 -3.57
N SER A 298 -6.92 17.52 -4.66
CA SER A 298 -6.82 16.97 -6.02
C SER A 298 -5.41 16.45 -6.35
N ASP A 299 -4.53 16.49 -5.35
CA ASP A 299 -3.08 16.48 -5.48
C ASP A 299 -2.49 15.07 -5.39
N TRP A 300 -3.30 14.02 -5.21
CA TRP A 300 -2.84 12.64 -5.30
C TRP A 300 -2.90 12.07 -6.72
N ARG A 301 -3.51 12.78 -7.67
CA ARG A 301 -3.44 12.43 -9.09
C ARG A 301 -1.99 12.39 -9.53
N GLU A 302 -1.65 11.40 -10.37
CA GLU A 302 -0.32 11.38 -10.98
C GLU A 302 -0.12 12.67 -11.77
N ALA A 303 1.06 13.25 -11.64
CA ALA A 303 1.52 14.33 -12.49
C ALA A 303 2.96 14.08 -12.91
N ALA A 304 3.42 14.85 -13.87
CA ALA A 304 4.81 14.89 -14.29
C ALA A 304 5.30 16.34 -14.33
N VAL A 305 6.49 16.57 -13.79
CA VAL A 305 7.20 17.85 -13.86
C VAL A 305 8.29 17.75 -14.90
N TYR A 306 8.27 18.69 -15.84
CA TYR A 306 9.29 18.84 -16.85
C TYR A 306 10.04 20.16 -16.65
N ILE A 307 11.37 20.11 -16.69
CA ILE A 307 12.19 21.32 -16.81
C ILE A 307 12.19 21.73 -18.28
N THR A 308 11.76 22.96 -18.56
CA THR A 308 11.74 23.55 -19.90
C THR A 308 12.84 24.59 -20.09
N ASP A 309 13.35 25.18 -19.01
CA ASP A 309 14.57 25.99 -18.99
C ASP A 309 15.34 25.73 -17.68
N ILE A 310 16.64 25.46 -17.76
CA ILE A 310 17.50 25.19 -16.58
C ILE A 310 17.94 26.46 -15.83
N GLY A 311 17.63 27.64 -16.37
CA GLY A 311 17.80 28.91 -15.69
C GLY A 311 19.25 29.35 -15.45
N PRO A 312 19.47 30.33 -14.55
CA PRO A 312 20.78 30.90 -14.27
C PRO A 312 21.68 29.96 -13.45
N ASN A 313 21.13 29.08 -12.59
CA ASN A 313 21.92 28.19 -11.73
C ASN A 313 22.19 26.82 -12.37
N LYS A 314 22.67 26.82 -13.62
CA LYS A 314 22.84 25.63 -14.48
C LYS A 314 23.53 24.45 -13.80
N MET A 315 24.63 24.70 -13.10
CA MET A 315 25.40 23.62 -12.46
C MET A 315 24.69 22.98 -11.27
N LYS A 316 23.78 23.71 -10.59
CA LYS A 316 22.95 23.14 -9.52
C LYS A 316 21.88 22.23 -10.11
N ILE A 317 21.23 22.65 -11.20
CA ILE A 317 20.27 21.81 -11.94
C ILE A 317 20.96 20.55 -12.50
N VAL A 318 22.16 20.68 -13.06
CA VAL A 318 22.97 19.52 -13.51
C VAL A 318 23.27 18.57 -12.34
N SER A 319 23.57 19.10 -11.15
CA SER A 319 23.77 18.27 -9.95
C SER A 319 22.48 17.54 -9.52
N LEU A 320 21.32 18.19 -9.62
CA LEU A 320 20.03 17.54 -9.34
C LEU A 320 19.73 16.43 -10.34
N LEU A 321 19.90 16.69 -11.64
CA LEU A 321 19.71 15.68 -12.70
C LEU A 321 20.66 14.49 -12.51
N LYS A 322 21.90 14.75 -12.08
CA LYS A 322 22.88 13.71 -11.77
C LYS A 322 22.37 12.76 -10.67
N VAL A 323 21.79 13.31 -9.61
CA VAL A 323 21.24 12.52 -8.49
C VAL A 323 19.97 11.81 -8.91
N ALA A 324 19.02 12.52 -9.53
CA ALA A 324 17.71 11.99 -9.92
C ALA A 324 17.82 10.82 -10.92
N TYR A 325 18.73 10.93 -11.89
CA TYR A 325 18.92 9.94 -12.95
C TYR A 325 20.14 9.02 -12.75
N LYS A 326 20.82 9.11 -11.59
CA LYS A 326 22.06 8.36 -11.28
C LYS A 326 23.13 8.47 -12.39
N LEU A 327 23.28 9.66 -12.99
CA LEU A 327 24.17 9.90 -14.13
C LEU A 327 25.60 10.26 -13.70
N SER A 328 26.55 10.15 -14.62
CA SER A 328 27.84 10.85 -14.51
C SER A 328 27.67 12.35 -14.72
N GLY A 329 28.68 13.15 -14.34
CA GLY A 329 28.64 14.60 -14.54
C GLY A 329 28.55 15.03 -16.01
N GLY A 330 29.17 14.26 -16.92
CA GLY A 330 29.12 14.52 -18.35
C GLY A 330 27.74 14.21 -18.95
N GLU A 331 27.12 13.11 -18.53
CA GLU A 331 25.78 12.71 -18.95
C GLU A 331 24.71 13.69 -18.45
N ALA A 332 24.80 14.13 -17.19
CA ALA A 332 23.89 15.14 -16.64
C ALA A 332 24.01 16.49 -17.36
N LEU A 333 25.23 16.91 -17.74
CA LEU A 333 25.47 18.11 -18.55
C LEU A 333 24.94 17.98 -19.98
N GLN A 334 24.95 16.77 -20.54
CA GLN A 334 24.38 16.52 -21.86
C GLN A 334 22.85 16.55 -21.79
N MET A 335 22.25 15.95 -20.76
CA MET A 335 20.81 15.95 -20.50
C MET A 335 20.27 17.36 -20.28
N SER A 336 21.00 18.23 -19.57
CA SER A 336 20.59 19.62 -19.30
C SER A 336 20.46 20.51 -20.54
N LYS A 337 20.83 20.00 -21.73
CA LYS A 337 20.70 20.71 -23.02
C LYS A 337 19.41 20.35 -23.75
N GLN A 338 18.63 19.40 -23.25
CA GLN A 338 17.34 19.04 -23.85
C GLN A 338 16.32 20.16 -23.62
N ASN A 339 15.43 20.36 -24.59
CA ASN A 339 14.41 21.42 -24.54
C ASN A 339 13.29 21.13 -23.52
N ARG A 340 13.17 19.87 -23.10
CA ARG A 340 12.17 19.40 -22.14
C ARG A 340 12.70 18.16 -21.47
N ILE A 341 12.89 18.23 -20.16
CA ILE A 341 13.52 17.18 -19.36
C ILE A 341 12.50 16.74 -18.32
N LEU A 342 12.05 15.49 -18.36
CA LEU A 342 11.29 14.92 -17.24
C LEU A 342 12.18 15.01 -15.99
N TYR A 343 11.64 15.48 -14.88
CA TYR A 343 12.39 15.59 -13.63
C TYR A 343 11.81 14.71 -12.53
N HIS A 344 10.49 14.75 -12.39
CA HIS A 344 9.77 13.98 -11.38
C HIS A 344 8.42 13.55 -11.95
N LYS A 345 8.04 12.30 -11.74
CA LYS A 345 6.68 11.79 -11.98
C LYS A 345 6.18 11.15 -10.69
N GLY A 346 4.98 11.49 -10.24
CA GLY A 346 4.41 10.98 -9.00
C GLY A 346 3.14 11.75 -8.60
N PRO A 347 2.62 11.55 -7.39
CA PRO A 347 1.49 12.33 -6.88
C PRO A 347 1.77 13.82 -6.95
N TYR A 348 0.83 14.60 -7.49
CA TYR A 348 0.97 16.05 -7.66
C TYR A 348 1.39 16.79 -6.36
N LYS A 349 0.98 16.29 -5.19
CA LYS A 349 1.37 16.75 -3.84
C LYS A 349 2.88 16.69 -3.62
N TRP A 350 3.53 15.63 -4.09
CA TRP A 350 4.99 15.43 -3.97
C TRP A 350 5.76 16.17 -5.06
N ILE A 351 5.09 16.44 -6.17
CA ILE A 351 5.60 17.23 -7.28
C ILE A 351 5.75 18.71 -6.92
N GLN A 352 4.89 19.27 -6.07
CA GLN A 352 4.99 20.68 -5.66
C GLN A 352 6.34 20.99 -4.99
N GLY A 353 6.88 20.08 -4.16
CA GLY A 353 8.21 20.25 -3.57
C GLY A 353 9.33 20.29 -4.62
N SER A 354 9.22 19.45 -5.65
CA SER A 354 10.16 19.42 -6.78
C SER A 354 10.06 20.68 -7.65
N VAL A 355 8.85 21.19 -7.88
CA VAL A 355 8.61 22.46 -8.57
C VAL A 355 9.27 23.62 -7.82
N GLN A 356 9.01 23.74 -6.52
CA GLN A 356 9.59 24.81 -5.69
C GLN A 356 11.12 24.74 -5.64
N GLU A 357 11.72 23.55 -5.53
CA GLU A 357 13.17 23.38 -5.56
C GLU A 357 13.76 23.89 -6.89
N LEU A 358 13.19 23.47 -8.03
CA LEU A 358 13.64 23.88 -9.36
C LEU A 358 13.48 25.38 -9.61
N GLU A 359 12.33 25.95 -9.25
CA GLU A 359 12.05 27.38 -9.40
C GLU A 359 12.93 28.24 -8.48
N SER A 360 13.25 27.77 -7.25
CA SER A 360 14.18 28.45 -6.35
C SER A 360 15.61 28.53 -6.93
N LEU A 361 15.96 27.59 -7.80
CA LEU A 361 17.20 27.57 -8.57
C LEU A 361 17.08 28.36 -9.89
N GLY A 362 15.92 28.95 -10.16
CA GLY A 362 15.64 29.79 -11.32
C GLY A 362 15.33 29.02 -12.60
N ALA A 363 15.05 27.72 -12.52
CA ALA A 363 14.57 26.94 -13.65
C ALA A 363 13.10 27.26 -13.96
N THR A 364 12.69 27.11 -15.23
CA THR A 364 11.28 27.14 -15.64
C THR A 364 10.78 25.70 -15.78
N VAL A 365 9.60 25.44 -15.22
CA VAL A 365 9.01 24.10 -15.19
C VAL A 365 7.61 24.09 -15.79
N GLU A 366 7.22 22.92 -16.28
CA GLU A 366 5.88 22.62 -16.77
C GLU A 366 5.35 21.42 -15.99
N THR A 367 4.18 21.55 -15.37
CA THR A 367 3.50 20.44 -14.69
C THR A 367 2.34 19.95 -15.54
N VAL A 368 2.30 18.65 -15.80
CA VAL A 368 1.23 17.98 -16.55
C VAL A 368 0.53 17.00 -15.62
N MET A 369 -0.77 17.17 -15.41
CA MET A 369 -1.61 16.17 -14.75
C MET A 369 -1.79 14.98 -15.69
N LEU A 370 -1.64 13.75 -15.18
CA LEU A 370 -1.67 12.52 -15.96
C LEU A 370 -3.02 11.80 -15.88
#